data_AF-A0A226MAK7-F1
#
_entry.id   AF-A0A226MAK7-F1
#
_cell.length_a   1.000
_cell.length_b   1.000
_cell.length_c   1.000
_cell.angle_alpha   90.00
_cell.angle_beta   90.00
_cell.angle_gamma   90.00
#
_symmetry.space_group_name_H-M   'P 1'
#
loop_
_entity.id
_entity.type
_entity.pdbx_description
1 polymer ?
#
loop_
_entity_poly.entity_id
_entity_poly.type
_entity_poly.pdbx_seq_one_letter_code
_entity_poly.pdbx_strand_id
1 'polypeptide(L)'
;PAVAPQIPLLHAAQAVAARPLSLFASPWTSPVWLKTNGAMTGRGTLKGTPGDRHHKAWAQYFVRFLDAYARHNLSFWAVTAGNEPTAGEIVFYPFQCLGFTAPHQRDFIARDLGPALRGSAHGHVRLIILDDQRLLLPYWAQVDLNHHVTGWTDWNLALDLEGGPNWSRNYVDSPVIVDRARGVFYKQPMFYHMGHFRWGRGGGGAGRGRGHGGGAPPPPPRSKFIPEGSVRVGLRVSARGGRCALEHTALLRPDGSAVLVLLNRSVLPHNHGPITAAP
;
A
#
# COMPACT_ATOMS: atom_id res chain seq x y z
N PRO A 1 9.05 19.64 -20.33
CA PRO A 1 7.99 18.91 -19.60
C PRO A 1 8.21 19.05 -18.09
N ALA A 2 7.26 19.65 -17.36
CA ALA A 2 7.35 19.72 -15.91
C ALA A 2 7.47 18.30 -15.35
N VAL A 3 8.55 18.02 -14.63
CA VAL A 3 8.72 16.75 -13.92
C VAL A 3 7.55 16.66 -12.94
N ALA A 4 6.78 15.57 -13.00
CA ALA A 4 5.71 15.32 -12.06
C ALA A 4 6.28 15.48 -10.63
N PRO A 5 5.70 16.32 -9.76
CA PRO A 5 6.30 16.67 -8.47
C PRO A 5 6.57 15.45 -7.57
N GLN A 6 5.95 14.31 -7.89
CA GLN A 6 6.17 13.02 -7.25
C GLN A 6 7.56 12.44 -7.48
N ILE A 7 8.17 12.59 -8.67
CA ILE A 7 9.46 11.93 -8.98
C ILE A 7 10.60 12.44 -8.09
N PRO A 8 10.81 13.76 -7.91
CA PRO A 8 11.81 14.26 -6.97
C PRO A 8 11.56 13.81 -5.52
N LEU A 9 10.29 13.74 -5.09
CA LEU A 9 9.94 13.26 -3.75
C LEU A 9 10.26 11.76 -3.56
N LEU A 10 10.03 10.94 -4.58
CA LEU A 10 10.38 9.52 -4.54
C LEU A 10 11.90 9.32 -4.43
N HIS A 11 12.69 10.09 -5.18
CA HIS A 11 14.15 10.06 -5.05
C HIS A 11 14.62 10.52 -3.67
N ALA A 12 14.05 11.61 -3.15
CA ALA A 12 14.36 12.07 -1.80
C ALA A 12 14.01 11.01 -0.75
N ALA A 13 12.85 10.35 -0.88
CA ALA A 13 12.43 9.26 -0.01
C ALA A 13 13.39 8.06 -0.08
N GLN A 14 13.81 7.65 -1.28
CA GLN A 14 14.78 6.57 -1.47
C GLN A 14 16.15 6.92 -0.86
N ALA A 15 16.60 8.18 -0.98
CA ALA A 15 17.89 8.63 -0.45
C ALA A 15 17.96 8.61 1.08
N VAL A 16 16.84 8.87 1.76
CA VAL A 16 16.78 8.85 3.24
C VAL A 16 16.35 7.49 3.81
N ALA A 17 15.81 6.61 2.97
CA ALA A 17 15.35 5.31 3.42
C ALA A 17 16.55 4.41 3.76
N ALA A 18 16.59 3.92 5.00
CA ALA A 18 17.60 2.95 5.44
C ALA A 18 17.47 1.58 4.75
N ARG A 19 16.40 1.35 3.97
CA ARG A 19 16.09 0.10 3.27
C ARG A 19 15.51 0.43 1.88
N PRO A 20 15.68 -0.45 0.88
CA PRO A 20 15.04 -0.28 -0.42
C PRO A 20 13.51 -0.14 -0.27
N LEU A 21 12.94 0.85 -0.95
CA LEU A 21 11.50 1.08 -0.97
C LEU A 21 10.86 0.26 -2.09
N SER A 22 9.80 -0.47 -1.77
CA SER A 22 8.94 -1.13 -2.76
C SER A 22 7.86 -0.17 -3.21
N LEU A 23 7.93 0.30 -4.45
CA LEU A 23 6.91 1.17 -5.03
C LEU A 23 5.75 0.34 -5.57
N PHE A 24 4.51 0.78 -5.38
CA PHE A 24 3.37 0.27 -6.14
C PHE A 24 2.55 1.41 -6.73
N ALA A 25 1.80 1.14 -7.79
CA ALA A 25 0.95 2.12 -8.45
C ALA A 25 -0.45 1.57 -8.73
N SER A 26 -1.44 2.43 -8.60
CA SER A 26 -2.85 2.16 -8.91
C SER A 26 -3.37 3.28 -9.81
N PRO A 27 -4.11 3.01 -10.90
CA PRO A 27 -4.78 4.05 -11.66
C PRO A 27 -6.22 4.25 -11.19
N TRP A 28 -6.67 5.50 -11.11
CA TRP A 28 -8.05 5.84 -10.75
C TRP A 28 -8.97 5.84 -11.96
N THR A 29 -8.49 6.31 -13.10
CA THR A 29 -9.30 6.39 -14.31
C THR A 29 -8.44 6.29 -15.57
N SER A 30 -9.03 5.83 -16.65
CA SER A 30 -8.42 5.83 -17.98
C SER A 30 -8.72 7.15 -18.71
N PRO A 31 -7.99 7.46 -19.80
CA PRO A 31 -8.37 8.54 -20.70
C PRO A 31 -9.85 8.45 -21.10
N VAL A 32 -10.57 9.58 -21.02
CA VAL A 32 -12.02 9.62 -21.21
C VAL A 32 -12.52 9.02 -22.52
N TRP A 33 -11.71 9.06 -23.58
CA TRP A 33 -12.07 8.48 -24.88
C TRP A 33 -12.15 6.94 -24.87
N LEU A 34 -11.52 6.28 -23.89
CA LEU A 34 -11.63 4.84 -23.64
C LEU A 34 -12.87 4.47 -22.83
N LYS A 35 -13.56 5.43 -22.20
CA LYS A 35 -14.66 5.17 -21.26
C LYS A 35 -16.02 5.23 -21.93
N THR A 36 -16.93 4.33 -21.55
CA THR A 36 -18.31 4.28 -22.07
C THR A 36 -19.08 5.58 -21.84
N ASN A 37 -18.81 6.28 -20.74
CA ASN A 37 -19.45 7.54 -20.40
C ASN A 37 -18.72 8.80 -20.90
N GLY A 38 -17.51 8.66 -21.48
CA GLY A 38 -16.75 9.81 -21.96
C GLY A 38 -16.31 10.82 -20.88
N ALA A 39 -16.33 10.43 -19.59
CA ALA A 39 -16.09 11.35 -18.47
C ALA A 39 -15.10 10.76 -17.44
N MET A 40 -14.41 11.62 -16.70
CA MET A 40 -13.47 11.18 -15.65
C MET A 40 -14.20 10.58 -14.43
N THR A 41 -15.39 11.09 -14.12
CA THR A 41 -16.21 10.71 -12.97
C THR A 41 -17.50 9.99 -13.40
N GLY A 42 -18.30 9.56 -12.42
CA GLY A 42 -19.57 8.87 -12.64
C GLY A 42 -19.42 7.46 -13.23
N ARG A 43 -20.55 6.75 -13.34
CA ARG A 43 -20.57 5.37 -13.82
C ARG A 43 -19.98 5.29 -15.23
N GLY A 44 -18.98 4.44 -15.41
CA GLY A 44 -18.32 4.25 -16.70
C GLY A 44 -17.21 3.20 -16.66
N THR A 45 -17.24 2.28 -17.62
CA THR A 45 -16.29 1.19 -17.83
C THR A 45 -15.48 1.43 -19.11
N LEU A 46 -14.51 0.57 -19.40
CA LEU A 46 -13.86 0.59 -20.72
C LEU A 46 -14.85 0.23 -21.83
N LYS A 47 -14.75 0.91 -22.97
CA LYS A 47 -15.51 0.58 -24.18
C LYS A 47 -15.14 -0.82 -24.69
N GLY A 48 -16.12 -1.51 -25.27
CA GLY A 48 -15.93 -2.81 -25.89
C GLY A 48 -15.72 -3.93 -24.87
N THR A 49 -14.92 -4.93 -25.22
CA THR A 49 -14.72 -6.13 -24.40
C THR A 49 -13.24 -6.52 -24.30
N PRO A 50 -12.83 -7.23 -23.22
CA PRO A 50 -11.45 -7.69 -23.07
C PRO A 50 -10.92 -8.48 -24.27
N GLY A 51 -9.72 -8.11 -24.74
CA GLY A 51 -9.09 -8.55 -25.97
C GLY A 51 -9.20 -7.56 -27.15
N ASP A 52 -10.05 -6.54 -27.03
CA ASP A 52 -10.25 -5.54 -28.08
C ASP A 52 -9.20 -4.41 -28.06
N ARG A 53 -9.34 -3.46 -29.00
CA ARG A 53 -8.41 -2.33 -29.12
C ARG A 53 -8.42 -1.39 -27.90
N HIS A 54 -9.55 -1.23 -27.21
CA HIS A 54 -9.67 -0.30 -26.09
C HIS A 54 -8.98 -0.88 -24.85
N HIS A 55 -9.20 -2.17 -24.57
CA HIS A 55 -8.55 -2.87 -23.46
C HIS A 55 -7.05 -3.03 -23.71
N LYS A 56 -6.64 -3.35 -24.94
CA LYS A 56 -5.21 -3.36 -25.31
C LYS A 56 -4.56 -1.99 -25.16
N ALA A 57 -5.23 -0.92 -25.60
CA ALA A 57 -4.72 0.43 -25.42
C ALA A 57 -4.55 0.78 -23.94
N TRP A 58 -5.50 0.37 -23.09
CA TRP A 58 -5.41 0.57 -21.65
C TRP A 58 -4.26 -0.24 -21.03
N ALA A 59 -4.10 -1.52 -21.39
CA ALA A 59 -2.96 -2.33 -20.95
C ALA A 59 -1.60 -1.72 -21.37
N GLN A 60 -1.50 -1.19 -22.59
CA GLN A 60 -0.31 -0.49 -23.06
C GLN A 60 -0.04 0.82 -22.33
N TYR A 61 -1.07 1.47 -21.79
CA TYR A 61 -0.90 2.64 -20.93
C TYR A 61 -0.11 2.29 -19.65
N PHE A 62 -0.38 1.14 -19.03
CA PHE A 62 0.41 0.67 -17.88
C PHE A 62 1.88 0.47 -18.24
N VAL A 63 2.16 -0.18 -19.36
CA VAL A 63 3.54 -0.40 -19.83
C VAL A 63 4.25 0.93 -20.06
N ARG A 64 3.59 1.88 -20.74
CA ARG A 64 4.15 3.23 -20.97
C ARG A 64 4.37 4.02 -19.69
N PHE A 65 3.50 3.87 -18.69
CA PHE A 65 3.69 4.44 -17.37
C PHE A 65 4.97 3.89 -16.70
N LEU A 66 5.15 2.57 -16.72
CA LEU A 66 6.34 1.92 -16.16
C LEU A 66 7.60 2.32 -16.93
N ASP A 67 7.55 2.38 -18.26
CA ASP A 67 8.66 2.86 -19.11
C ASP A 67 9.04 4.31 -18.76
N ALA A 68 8.05 5.19 -18.56
CA ALA A 68 8.30 6.57 -18.22
C ALA A 68 9.02 6.71 -16.87
N TYR A 69 8.62 5.95 -15.85
CA TYR A 69 9.29 5.96 -14.55
C TYR A 69 10.66 5.27 -14.58
N ALA A 70 10.83 4.22 -15.39
CA ALA A 70 12.11 3.55 -15.56
C ALA A 70 13.19 4.50 -16.13
N ARG A 71 12.82 5.44 -17.01
CA ARG A 71 13.73 6.50 -17.50
C ARG A 71 14.23 7.43 -16.40
N HIS A 72 13.55 7.46 -15.25
CA HIS A 72 13.95 8.18 -14.06
C HIS A 72 14.57 7.25 -13.01
N ASN A 73 15.01 6.04 -13.37
CA ASN A 73 15.58 5.05 -12.43
C ASN A 73 14.61 4.68 -11.28
N LEU A 74 13.31 4.70 -11.53
CA LEU A 74 12.28 4.25 -10.60
C LEU A 74 11.66 2.96 -11.12
N SER A 75 11.75 1.89 -10.32
CA SER A 75 11.13 0.60 -10.59
C SER A 75 9.99 0.32 -9.61
N PHE A 76 8.98 -0.39 -10.10
CA PHE A 76 7.81 -0.76 -9.31
C PHE A 76 7.89 -2.22 -8.88
N TRP A 77 7.53 -2.48 -7.64
CA TRP A 77 7.31 -3.83 -7.13
C TRP A 77 5.97 -4.40 -7.62
N ALA A 78 4.93 -3.56 -7.66
CA ALA A 78 3.60 -3.98 -8.06
C ALA A 78 2.79 -2.87 -8.74
N VAL A 79 1.74 -3.26 -9.46
CA VAL A 79 0.64 -2.39 -9.87
C VAL A 79 -0.68 -3.04 -9.50
N THR A 80 -1.73 -2.24 -9.28
CA THR A 80 -3.10 -2.77 -9.17
C THR A 80 -3.82 -2.69 -10.50
N ALA A 81 -4.80 -3.56 -10.73
CA ALA A 81 -5.58 -3.56 -11.97
C ALA A 81 -6.45 -2.30 -12.16
N GLY A 82 -6.70 -1.57 -11.09
CA GLY A 82 -7.47 -0.33 -11.03
C GLY A 82 -7.86 -0.05 -9.58
N ASN A 83 -7.79 1.21 -9.15
CA ASN A 83 -8.23 1.63 -7.83
C ASN A 83 -9.76 1.60 -7.73
N GLU A 84 -10.30 1.01 -6.67
CA GLU A 84 -11.74 0.95 -6.39
C GLU A 84 -12.60 0.65 -7.63
N PRO A 85 -12.41 -0.48 -8.32
CA PRO A 85 -13.14 -0.83 -9.53
C PRO A 85 -14.66 -0.78 -9.37
N THR A 86 -15.19 -0.98 -8.15
CA THR A 86 -16.64 -0.88 -7.90
C THR A 86 -17.15 0.56 -7.89
N ALA A 87 -16.29 1.56 -7.66
CA ALA A 87 -16.65 2.96 -7.71
C ALA A 87 -17.19 3.38 -9.08
N GLY A 88 -16.63 2.83 -10.15
CA GLY A 88 -17.08 3.11 -11.51
C GLY A 88 -18.42 2.48 -11.89
N GLU A 89 -19.05 1.71 -11.00
CA GLU A 89 -20.41 1.21 -11.13
C GLU A 89 -21.45 2.15 -10.47
N ILE A 90 -21.00 3.16 -9.71
CA ILE A 90 -21.86 4.12 -9.03
C ILE A 90 -22.20 5.28 -9.98
N VAL A 91 -23.49 5.51 -10.23
CA VAL A 91 -24.01 6.47 -11.23
C VAL A 91 -23.39 7.85 -11.08
N PHE A 92 -23.42 8.40 -9.87
CA PHE A 92 -22.97 9.75 -9.56
C PHE A 92 -21.68 9.75 -8.72
N TYR A 93 -20.76 8.83 -8.99
CA TYR A 93 -19.49 8.79 -8.26
C TYR A 93 -18.73 10.11 -8.42
N PRO A 94 -18.31 10.77 -7.32
CA PRO A 94 -17.96 12.19 -7.34
C PRO A 94 -16.56 12.51 -7.84
N PHE A 95 -15.68 11.52 -8.04
CA PHE A 95 -14.31 11.73 -8.52
C PHE A 95 -13.85 10.65 -9.50
N GLN A 96 -12.56 10.68 -9.87
CA GLN A 96 -11.99 9.81 -10.89
C GLN A 96 -12.22 8.34 -10.55
N CYS A 97 -12.86 7.61 -11.45
CA CYS A 97 -13.10 6.18 -11.32
C CYS A 97 -13.08 5.48 -12.68
N LEU A 98 -12.92 4.16 -12.69
CA LEU A 98 -13.09 3.30 -13.86
C LEU A 98 -13.70 1.98 -13.41
N GLY A 99 -14.89 1.68 -13.93
CA GLY A 99 -15.68 0.53 -13.49
C GLY A 99 -15.14 -0.78 -14.02
N PHE A 100 -15.04 -1.78 -13.13
CA PHE A 100 -14.91 -3.18 -13.49
C PHE A 100 -15.78 -4.04 -12.58
N THR A 101 -16.51 -4.98 -13.17
CA THR A 101 -17.01 -6.14 -12.42
C THR A 101 -15.89 -7.16 -12.23
N ALA A 102 -16.01 -8.08 -11.26
CA ALA A 102 -15.01 -9.12 -11.06
C ALA A 102 -14.72 -9.96 -12.33
N PRO A 103 -15.73 -10.43 -13.11
CA PRO A 103 -15.47 -11.13 -14.38
C PRO A 103 -14.79 -10.24 -15.44
N HIS A 104 -15.14 -8.97 -15.50
CA HIS A 104 -14.51 -8.03 -16.43
C HIS A 104 -13.05 -7.78 -16.05
N GLN A 105 -12.74 -7.57 -14.77
CA GLN A 105 -11.37 -7.43 -14.29
C GLN A 105 -10.56 -8.70 -14.59
N ARG A 106 -11.09 -9.89 -14.28
CA ARG A 106 -10.47 -11.19 -14.62
C ARG A 106 -10.13 -11.28 -16.10
N ASP A 107 -11.09 -11.00 -16.98
CA ASP A 107 -10.90 -11.14 -18.43
C ASP A 107 -9.94 -10.09 -18.99
N PHE A 108 -9.97 -8.85 -18.49
CA PHE A 108 -8.99 -7.80 -18.83
C PHE A 108 -7.57 -8.20 -18.42
N ILE A 109 -7.40 -8.77 -17.22
CA ILE A 109 -6.11 -9.26 -16.75
C ILE A 109 -5.62 -10.42 -17.62
N ALA A 110 -6.49 -11.40 -17.88
CA ALA A 110 -6.12 -12.60 -18.62
C ALA A 110 -5.77 -12.31 -20.09
N ARG A 111 -6.54 -11.43 -20.75
CA ARG A 111 -6.45 -11.20 -22.20
C ARG A 111 -5.56 -10.03 -22.60
N ASP A 112 -5.41 -9.02 -21.74
CA ASP A 112 -4.77 -7.77 -22.11
C ASP A 112 -3.63 -7.38 -21.17
N LEU A 113 -3.91 -7.09 -19.89
CA LEU A 113 -2.93 -6.52 -18.96
C LEU A 113 -1.80 -7.51 -18.61
N GLY A 114 -2.15 -8.76 -18.27
CA GLY A 114 -1.17 -9.79 -17.93
C GLY A 114 -0.21 -10.10 -19.09
N PRO A 115 -0.70 -10.37 -20.31
CA PRO A 115 0.15 -10.52 -21.50
C PRO A 115 0.98 -9.28 -21.81
N ALA A 116 0.43 -8.06 -21.73
CA ALA A 116 1.16 -6.83 -22.00
C ALA A 116 2.32 -6.61 -21.02
N LEU A 117 2.11 -6.84 -19.72
CA LEU A 117 3.17 -6.72 -18.72
C LEU A 117 4.25 -7.78 -18.95
N ARG A 118 3.87 -9.06 -19.12
CA ARG A 118 4.83 -10.16 -19.35
C ARG A 118 5.63 -9.99 -20.65
N GLY A 119 5.05 -9.40 -21.68
CA GLY A 119 5.71 -9.11 -22.96
C GLY A 119 6.59 -7.85 -22.96
N SER A 120 6.60 -7.09 -21.87
CA SER A 120 7.40 -5.87 -21.72
C SER A 120 8.67 -6.09 -20.88
N ALA A 121 9.53 -5.08 -20.78
CA ALA A 121 10.67 -5.08 -19.84
C ALA A 121 10.24 -5.17 -18.36
N HIS A 122 8.95 -4.99 -18.07
CA HIS A 122 8.36 -4.95 -16.73
C HIS A 122 7.65 -6.25 -16.33
N GLY A 123 7.95 -7.38 -17.00
CA GLY A 123 7.32 -8.68 -16.69
C GLY A 123 7.54 -9.19 -15.25
N HIS A 124 8.48 -8.59 -14.52
CA HIS A 124 8.76 -8.86 -13.11
C HIS A 124 7.82 -8.12 -12.13
N VAL A 125 7.08 -7.11 -12.61
CA VAL A 125 6.16 -6.31 -11.79
C VAL A 125 4.95 -7.16 -11.41
N ARG A 126 4.62 -7.18 -10.13
CA ARG A 126 3.47 -7.96 -9.62
C ARG A 126 2.16 -7.26 -9.93
N LEU A 127 1.11 -8.03 -10.13
CA LEU A 127 -0.24 -7.51 -10.31
C LEU A 127 -1.09 -7.81 -9.08
N ILE A 128 -1.71 -6.77 -8.53
CA ILE A 128 -2.65 -6.84 -7.42
C ILE A 128 -4.06 -6.63 -7.98
N ILE A 129 -4.99 -7.48 -7.58
CA ILE A 129 -6.40 -7.43 -7.97
C ILE A 129 -7.24 -6.75 -6.90
N LEU A 130 -8.53 -6.53 -7.19
CA LEU A 130 -9.50 -5.85 -6.33
C LEU A 130 -9.14 -4.39 -6.05
N ASP A 131 -8.15 -4.11 -5.20
CA ASP A 131 -7.76 -2.76 -4.73
C ASP A 131 -8.97 -1.92 -4.28
N ASP A 132 -9.85 -2.56 -3.49
CA ASP A 132 -11.15 -2.06 -3.08
C ASP A 132 -11.51 -2.62 -1.69
N GLN A 133 -12.70 -2.29 -1.21
CA GLN A 133 -13.22 -2.63 0.10
C GLN A 133 -13.22 -4.15 0.36
N ARG A 134 -12.81 -4.52 1.58
CA ARG A 134 -12.76 -5.92 2.03
C ARG A 134 -14.10 -6.66 1.95
N LEU A 135 -15.24 -5.95 1.97
CA LEU A 135 -16.58 -6.54 1.86
C LEU A 135 -16.81 -7.28 0.53
N LEU A 136 -16.03 -6.96 -0.50
CA LEU A 136 -16.08 -7.63 -1.80
C LEU A 136 -15.39 -8.99 -1.80
N LEU A 137 -14.78 -9.35 -0.66
CA LEU A 137 -14.20 -10.66 -0.40
C LEU A 137 -15.19 -11.52 0.41
N PRO A 138 -15.28 -12.84 0.14
CA PRO A 138 -14.40 -13.60 -0.72
C PRO A 138 -14.80 -13.59 -2.20
N TYR A 139 -15.91 -12.97 -2.62
CA TYR A 139 -16.41 -13.07 -4.00
C TYR A 139 -15.33 -12.75 -5.05
N TRP A 140 -14.62 -11.63 -4.92
CA TRP A 140 -13.54 -11.28 -5.85
C TRP A 140 -12.39 -12.29 -5.82
N ALA A 141 -12.03 -12.79 -4.64
CA ALA A 141 -11.05 -13.84 -4.43
C ALA A 141 -11.59 -15.27 -4.62
N GLN A 142 -12.85 -15.50 -4.92
CA GLN A 142 -13.35 -16.80 -5.35
C GLN A 142 -13.38 -16.84 -6.87
N VAL A 143 -13.61 -15.69 -7.47
CA VAL A 143 -13.31 -15.44 -8.87
C VAL A 143 -11.79 -15.52 -9.11
N ASP A 144 -10.93 -15.14 -8.14
CA ASP A 144 -9.46 -15.02 -8.35
C ASP A 144 -8.47 -15.71 -7.35
N LEU A 145 -8.91 -16.28 -6.21
CA LEU A 145 -8.23 -17.06 -5.13
C LEU A 145 -7.81 -16.39 -3.76
N ASN A 146 -7.89 -17.21 -2.68
CA ASN A 146 -8.06 -16.96 -1.21
C ASN A 146 -6.88 -16.40 -0.36
N HIS A 147 -7.21 -15.88 0.85
CA HIS A 147 -6.52 -14.79 1.60
C HIS A 147 -5.43 -15.15 2.63
N HIS A 148 -4.22 -14.59 2.41
CA HIS A 148 -3.13 -14.39 3.38
C HIS A 148 -2.56 -12.97 3.23
N VAL A 149 -3.09 -11.97 3.94
CA VAL A 149 -2.60 -10.56 3.83
C VAL A 149 -1.13 -10.46 4.25
N THR A 150 -0.28 -9.88 3.40
CA THR A 150 1.19 -9.80 3.59
C THR A 150 1.73 -8.38 3.77
N GLY A 151 0.88 -7.34 3.73
CA GLY A 151 1.28 -5.95 3.89
C GLY A 151 0.10 -5.00 4.10
N TRP A 152 0.39 -3.79 4.57
CA TRP A 152 -0.59 -2.71 4.78
C TRP A 152 0.03 -1.38 4.33
N THR A 153 -0.72 -0.61 3.54
CA THR A 153 -0.32 0.71 3.06
C THR A 153 -1.40 1.70 3.47
N ASP A 154 -0.98 2.82 4.05
CA ASP A 154 -1.88 3.93 4.31
C ASP A 154 -2.17 4.74 3.04
N TRP A 155 -3.16 5.63 3.12
CA TRP A 155 -3.58 6.47 2.01
C TRP A 155 -2.63 7.68 1.80
N ASN A 156 -3.06 8.88 2.18
CA ASN A 156 -2.24 10.08 2.03
C ASN A 156 -1.14 10.12 3.10
N LEU A 157 0.13 10.18 2.68
CA LEU A 157 1.28 10.30 3.60
C LEU A 157 1.24 11.57 4.44
N ALA A 158 0.72 12.67 3.88
CA ALA A 158 0.51 13.94 4.55
C ALA A 158 -0.66 14.72 3.93
N LEU A 159 -1.40 15.46 4.75
CA LEU A 159 -2.46 16.40 4.32
C LEU A 159 -2.32 17.73 5.07
N ASP A 160 -3.03 18.77 4.62
CA ASP A 160 -3.13 20.03 5.36
C ASP A 160 -4.10 19.95 6.54
N LEU A 161 -4.27 21.07 7.26
CA LEU A 161 -5.18 21.18 8.42
C LEU A 161 -6.65 20.89 8.09
N GLU A 162 -7.06 20.96 6.83
CA GLU A 162 -8.42 20.70 6.37
C GLU A 162 -8.59 19.26 5.85
N GLY A 163 -7.52 18.47 5.77
CA GLY A 163 -7.54 17.13 5.17
C GLY A 163 -7.44 17.14 3.63
N GLY A 164 -6.88 18.21 3.07
CA GLY A 164 -6.70 18.44 1.64
C GLY A 164 -5.24 18.62 1.21
N PRO A 165 -5.01 19.16 -0.01
CA PRO A 165 -6.01 19.64 -0.96
C PRO A 165 -6.73 18.49 -1.68
N ASN A 166 -8.06 18.59 -1.81
CA ASN A 166 -8.87 17.62 -2.54
C ASN A 166 -9.90 18.33 -3.42
N TRP A 167 -9.84 18.11 -4.74
CA TRP A 167 -10.68 18.80 -5.72
C TRP A 167 -12.17 18.46 -5.60
N SER A 168 -12.50 17.24 -5.16
CA SER A 168 -13.87 16.80 -4.93
C SER A 168 -14.35 17.07 -3.50
N ARG A 169 -13.53 17.76 -2.69
CA ARG A 169 -13.76 18.04 -1.26
C ARG A 169 -13.99 16.78 -0.42
N ASN A 170 -13.43 15.65 -0.87
CA ASN A 170 -13.42 14.40 -0.12
C ASN A 170 -12.27 14.38 0.88
N TYR A 171 -12.38 15.22 1.92
CA TYR A 171 -11.33 15.39 2.92
C TYR A 171 -11.27 14.19 3.87
N VAL A 172 -10.05 13.78 4.20
CA VAL A 172 -9.78 12.65 5.10
C VAL A 172 -8.65 13.04 6.04
N ASP A 173 -8.43 12.25 7.10
CA ASP A 173 -7.28 12.43 7.98
C ASP A 173 -6.01 11.79 7.38
N SER A 174 -4.85 12.15 7.91
CA SER A 174 -3.55 11.59 7.53
C SER A 174 -2.63 11.45 8.75
N PRO A 175 -1.72 10.45 8.80
CA PRO A 175 -0.75 10.32 9.88
C PRO A 175 0.10 11.56 10.10
N VAL A 176 0.28 12.39 9.07
CA VAL A 176 1.02 13.64 9.17
C VAL A 176 0.16 14.79 8.66
N ILE A 177 -0.05 15.79 9.50
CA ILE A 177 -0.74 17.03 9.12
C ILE A 177 0.26 18.16 8.97
N VAL A 178 0.22 18.90 7.87
CA VAL A 178 1.18 19.96 7.54
C VAL A 178 0.50 21.32 7.66
N ASP A 179 1.01 22.16 8.55
CA ASP A 179 0.66 23.58 8.65
C ASP A 179 1.70 24.39 7.88
N ARG A 180 1.41 24.64 6.60
CA ARG A 180 2.30 25.40 5.71
C ARG A 180 2.51 26.83 6.18
N ALA A 181 1.49 27.46 6.78
CA ALA A 181 1.58 28.85 7.22
C ALA A 181 2.59 29.03 8.35
N ARG A 182 2.70 28.03 9.23
CA ARG A 182 3.67 28.01 10.32
C ARG A 182 4.98 27.27 9.98
N GLY A 183 5.04 26.60 8.84
CA GLY A 183 6.20 25.78 8.45
C GLY A 183 6.41 24.58 9.37
N VAL A 184 5.34 24.05 9.98
CA VAL A 184 5.40 22.92 10.92
C VAL A 184 4.56 21.76 10.43
N PHE A 185 4.79 20.59 11.01
CA PHE A 185 3.96 19.41 10.79
C PHE A 185 3.69 18.68 12.10
N TYR A 186 2.53 18.04 12.18
CA TYR A 186 2.03 17.29 13.32
C TYR A 186 2.01 15.81 12.98
N LYS A 187 2.64 14.99 13.82
CA LYS A 187 2.54 13.53 13.72
C LYS A 187 1.34 13.09 14.55
N GLN A 188 0.31 12.58 13.88
CA GLN A 188 -0.91 12.09 14.52
C GLN A 188 -0.67 10.77 15.26
N PRO A 189 -1.55 10.37 16.20
CA PRO A 189 -1.52 9.04 16.80
C PRO A 189 -1.41 7.90 15.77
N MET A 190 -2.06 8.03 14.61
CA MET A 190 -1.97 7.06 13.51
C MET A 190 -0.52 6.80 13.05
N PHE A 191 0.32 7.84 12.98
CA PHE A 191 1.73 7.71 12.62
C PHE A 191 2.48 6.77 13.57
N TYR A 192 2.22 6.91 14.87
CA TYR A 192 2.85 6.09 15.90
C TYR A 192 2.31 4.67 15.89
N HIS A 193 0.98 4.49 15.73
CA HIS A 193 0.37 3.16 15.60
C HIS A 193 0.94 2.40 14.41
N MET A 194 1.03 3.03 13.23
CA MET A 194 1.67 2.44 12.05
C MET A 194 3.15 2.11 12.29
N GLY A 195 3.86 2.96 13.04
CA GLY A 195 5.25 2.75 13.43
C GLY A 195 5.49 1.44 14.19
N HIS A 196 4.50 0.93 14.92
CA HIS A 196 4.58 -0.37 15.60
C HIS A 196 4.52 -1.58 14.64
N PHE A 197 3.92 -1.43 13.46
CA PHE A 197 3.70 -2.52 12.49
C PHE A 197 4.57 -2.46 11.23
N ARG A 198 5.37 -1.41 11.05
CA ARG A 198 6.09 -1.14 9.78
C ARG A 198 6.97 -2.33 9.33
N TRP A 199 6.64 -2.84 8.14
CA TRP A 199 7.27 -3.92 7.37
C TRP A 199 8.48 -3.43 6.53
N GLY A 200 9.55 -4.22 6.35
CA GLY A 200 10.59 -3.92 5.33
C GLY A 200 11.88 -4.76 5.38
N ARG A 201 12.48 -5.13 4.25
CA ARG A 201 13.63 -6.07 4.08
C ARG A 201 14.66 -6.15 5.20
N GLY A 202 14.80 -7.35 5.79
CA GLY A 202 15.89 -7.71 6.68
C GLY A 202 17.10 -8.18 5.88
N GLY A 203 18.18 -7.40 5.90
CA GLY A 203 19.52 -7.84 5.51
C GLY A 203 20.29 -8.23 6.76
N GLY A 204 20.64 -9.52 6.88
CA GLY A 204 21.58 -10.01 7.88
C GLY A 204 22.99 -9.50 7.56
N GLY A 205 23.71 -9.07 8.59
CA GLY A 205 25.09 -8.60 8.45
C GLY A 205 25.61 -7.98 9.74
N ALA A 206 26.00 -8.83 10.69
CA ALA A 206 26.81 -8.43 11.83
C ALA A 206 28.24 -8.12 11.34
N GLY A 207 28.53 -6.86 11.04
CA GLY A 207 29.89 -6.36 10.84
C GLY A 207 30.40 -5.66 12.09
N ARG A 208 31.27 -6.32 12.86
CA ARG A 208 32.06 -5.69 13.92
C ARG A 208 33.05 -4.71 13.30
N GLY A 209 32.96 -3.43 13.66
CA GLY A 209 33.97 -2.41 13.37
C GLY A 209 34.12 -1.47 14.56
N ARG A 210 35.30 -1.48 15.19
CA ARG A 210 35.71 -0.54 16.24
C ARG A 210 36.18 0.78 15.58
N GLY A 211 35.93 1.91 16.25
CA GLY A 211 36.85 3.07 16.23
C GLY A 211 36.30 4.45 15.83
N HIS A 212 36.28 5.35 16.82
CA HIS A 212 36.51 6.82 16.80
C HIS A 212 35.45 7.83 16.30
N GLY A 213 34.91 8.59 17.27
CA GLY A 213 35.12 10.05 17.40
C GLY A 213 34.49 11.00 16.37
N GLY A 214 33.32 11.53 16.70
CA GLY A 214 32.71 12.68 16.01
C GLY A 214 31.19 12.68 16.20
N GLY A 215 30.64 13.70 16.87
CA GLY A 215 29.22 13.81 17.18
C GLY A 215 28.37 13.96 15.92
N ALA A 216 28.02 12.84 15.29
CA ALA A 216 26.99 12.79 14.28
C ALA A 216 25.61 12.99 14.93
N PRO A 217 24.67 13.69 14.27
CA PRO A 217 23.29 13.73 14.73
C PRO A 217 22.79 12.29 14.92
N PRO A 218 21.97 12.03 15.95
CA PRO A 218 21.50 10.68 16.24
C PRO A 218 20.92 10.06 14.96
N PRO A 219 21.26 8.81 14.62
CA PRO A 219 20.76 8.18 13.42
C PRO A 219 19.23 8.23 13.43
N PRO A 220 18.58 8.49 12.27
CA PRO A 220 17.13 8.54 12.21
C PRO A 220 16.55 7.24 12.79
N PRO A 221 15.40 7.31 13.49
CA PRO A 221 14.82 6.17 14.17
C PRO A 221 14.66 5.00 13.18
N ARG A 222 15.40 3.92 13.43
CA ARG A 222 15.35 2.70 12.63
C ARG A 222 13.94 2.11 12.71
N SER A 223 13.34 1.79 11.57
CA SER A 223 12.08 1.01 11.48
C SER A 223 12.28 -0.34 12.18
N LYS A 224 11.72 -0.49 13.38
CA LYS A 224 12.40 -1.22 14.47
C LYS A 224 11.98 -2.67 14.68
N PHE A 225 10.79 -3.08 14.25
CA PHE A 225 10.18 -4.31 14.80
C PHE A 225 9.92 -5.42 13.79
N ILE A 226 9.27 -5.16 12.65
CA ILE A 226 8.86 -6.22 11.72
C ILE A 226 9.55 -6.05 10.36
N PRO A 227 10.68 -6.70 10.08
CA PRO A 227 11.27 -6.69 8.74
C PRO A 227 10.47 -7.53 7.72
N GLU A 228 10.70 -7.30 6.43
CA GLU A 228 10.14 -8.13 5.35
C GLU A 228 10.76 -9.52 5.41
N GLY A 229 9.91 -10.51 5.16
CA GLY A 229 10.20 -11.92 5.42
C GLY A 229 9.82 -12.35 6.85
N SER A 230 9.33 -11.45 7.71
CA SER A 230 8.76 -11.86 8.99
C SER A 230 7.53 -12.74 8.81
N VAL A 231 7.47 -13.86 9.52
CA VAL A 231 6.35 -14.81 9.42
C VAL A 231 5.49 -14.68 10.67
N ARG A 232 4.18 -14.51 10.50
CA ARG A 232 3.24 -14.52 11.63
C ARG A 232 3.21 -15.92 12.24
N VAL A 233 3.33 -15.99 13.57
CA VAL A 233 3.26 -17.24 14.33
C VAL A 233 2.06 -17.25 15.26
N GLY A 234 1.62 -18.45 15.64
CA GLY A 234 0.55 -18.62 16.63
C GLY A 234 0.98 -18.11 18.01
N LEU A 235 0.06 -17.46 18.72
CA LEU A 235 0.24 -17.10 20.12
C LEU A 235 -0.87 -17.77 20.94
N ARG A 236 -0.49 -18.43 22.05
CA ARG A 236 -1.47 -18.97 23.01
C ARG A 236 -1.59 -18.03 24.18
N VAL A 237 -2.79 -17.52 24.43
CA VAL A 237 -3.06 -16.62 25.56
C VAL A 237 -3.64 -17.41 26.73
N SER A 238 -2.96 -17.40 27.87
CA SER A 238 -3.51 -17.89 29.15
C SER A 238 -4.08 -16.72 29.94
N ALA A 239 -5.41 -16.63 30.05
CA ALA A 239 -6.08 -15.65 30.90
C ALA A 239 -6.71 -16.37 32.11
N ARG A 240 -6.36 -15.95 33.34
CA ARG A 240 -7.07 -16.39 34.55
C ARG A 240 -8.37 -15.60 34.67
N GLY A 241 -9.52 -16.27 34.59
CA GLY A 241 -10.81 -15.70 34.98
C GLY A 241 -11.58 -14.87 33.94
N GLY A 242 -11.23 -14.90 32.65
CA GLY A 242 -12.00 -14.20 31.61
C GLY A 242 -11.34 -14.23 30.22
N ARG A 243 -12.05 -13.75 29.19
CA ARG A 243 -11.47 -13.53 27.85
C ARG A 243 -10.42 -12.40 27.93
N CYS A 244 -9.25 -12.60 27.34
CA CYS A 244 -8.25 -11.54 27.20
C CYS A 244 -8.78 -10.46 26.25
N ALA A 245 -8.86 -9.20 26.71
CA ALA A 245 -9.31 -8.07 25.90
C ALA A 245 -8.16 -7.38 25.14
N LEU A 246 -6.93 -7.91 25.23
CA LEU A 246 -5.79 -7.42 24.46
C LEU A 246 -5.80 -7.98 23.03
N GLU A 247 -5.75 -7.06 22.07
CA GLU A 247 -5.43 -7.41 20.69
C GLU A 247 -3.93 -7.68 20.59
N HIS A 248 -3.55 -8.73 19.85
CA HIS A 248 -2.16 -9.15 19.77
C HIS A 248 -1.81 -9.79 18.43
N THR A 249 -0.54 -9.67 18.05
CA THR A 249 0.04 -10.45 16.96
C THR A 249 1.50 -10.76 17.27
N ALA A 250 1.95 -11.96 16.92
CA ALA A 250 3.32 -12.40 17.10
C ALA A 250 3.93 -12.76 15.75
N LEU A 251 5.18 -12.38 15.53
CA LEU A 251 5.92 -12.64 14.30
C LEU A 251 7.33 -13.13 14.62
N LEU A 252 7.81 -14.11 13.85
CA LEU A 252 9.22 -14.47 13.80
C LEU A 252 9.90 -13.64 12.70
N ARG A 253 11.06 -13.08 13.02
CA ARG A 253 11.91 -12.36 12.08
C ARG A 253 12.78 -13.32 11.29
N PRO A 254 13.29 -12.92 10.10
CA PRO A 254 14.25 -13.73 9.34
C PRO A 254 15.53 -14.09 10.12
N ASP A 255 15.89 -13.31 11.14
CA ASP A 255 17.03 -13.56 12.02
C ASP A 255 16.71 -14.47 13.22
N GLY A 256 15.50 -15.04 13.27
CA GLY A 256 15.03 -15.92 14.34
C GLY A 256 14.48 -15.19 15.58
N SER A 257 14.59 -13.86 15.66
CA SER A 257 14.05 -13.09 16.79
C SER A 257 12.52 -13.01 16.76
N ALA A 258 11.87 -13.05 17.92
CA ALA A 258 10.42 -12.88 18.04
C ALA A 258 10.00 -11.42 18.23
N VAL A 259 8.83 -11.06 17.70
CA VAL A 259 8.20 -9.74 17.85
C VAL A 259 6.77 -9.95 18.31
N LEU A 260 6.38 -9.31 19.41
CA LEU A 260 5.01 -9.31 19.92
C LEU A 260 4.50 -7.87 19.91
N VAL A 261 3.38 -7.63 19.22
CA VAL A 261 2.65 -6.37 19.28
C VAL A 261 1.40 -6.58 20.11
N LEU A 262 1.20 -5.75 21.13
CA LEU A 262 0.03 -5.76 22.01
C LEU A 262 -0.67 -4.40 21.89
N LEU A 263 -1.99 -4.42 21.71
CA LEU A 263 -2.84 -3.25 21.74
C LEU A 263 -3.88 -3.41 22.83
N ASN A 264 -3.86 -2.49 23.79
CA ASN A 264 -4.90 -2.34 24.80
C ASN A 264 -5.78 -1.15 24.41
N ARG A 265 -7.04 -1.40 24.09
CA ARG A 265 -8.04 -0.33 23.84
C ARG A 265 -8.86 0.02 25.09
N SER A 266 -8.66 -0.68 26.20
CA SER A 266 -9.37 -0.39 27.44
C SER A 266 -8.76 0.81 28.16
N VAL A 267 -9.58 1.47 28.97
CA VAL A 267 -9.16 2.57 29.84
C VAL A 267 -8.40 2.09 31.09
N LEU A 268 -8.34 0.77 31.32
CA LEU A 268 -7.71 0.17 32.49
C LEU A 268 -6.37 -0.50 32.11
N PRO A 269 -5.36 -0.42 32.98
CA PRO A 269 -4.18 -1.27 32.83
C PRO A 269 -4.56 -2.74 32.99
N HIS A 270 -4.12 -3.59 32.06
CA HIS A 270 -4.35 -5.03 32.13
C HIS A 270 -3.23 -5.74 32.88
N ASN A 271 -3.57 -6.35 34.03
CA ASN A 271 -2.68 -7.26 34.75
C ASN A 271 -2.93 -8.70 34.27
N HIS A 272 -2.04 -9.24 33.44
CA HIS A 272 -2.02 -10.65 33.08
C HIS A 272 -0.72 -11.31 33.55
N GLY A 273 -0.76 -12.63 33.75
CA GLY A 273 0.44 -13.46 33.92
C GLY A 273 1.29 -13.51 32.65
N PRO A 274 2.48 -14.13 32.68
CA PRO A 274 3.42 -14.13 31.56
C PRO A 274 2.78 -14.66 30.26
N ILE A 275 2.98 -13.94 29.16
CA ILE A 275 2.60 -14.36 27.80
C ILE A 275 3.72 -15.23 27.24
N THR A 276 3.43 -16.47 26.85
CA THR A 276 4.41 -17.39 26.25
C THR A 276 4.13 -17.60 24.77
N ALA A 277 5.18 -17.61 23.95
CA ALA A 277 5.08 -18.02 22.55
C ALA A 277 4.83 -19.53 22.48
N ALA A 278 3.91 -19.96 21.61
CA ALA A 278 3.74 -21.38 21.31
C ALA A 278 4.86 -21.83 20.35
N PRO A 279 5.34 -23.09 20.45
CA PRO A 279 6.31 -23.64 19.51
C PRO A 279 5.77 -23.70 18.08
#